data_AF-A0A8L8Q3M1-F1
#
_entry.id   AF-A0A8L8Q3M1-F1
#
_cell.length_a   1.000
_cell.length_b   1.000
_cell.length_c   1.000
_cell.angle_alpha   90.00
_cell.angle_beta   90.00
_cell.angle_gamma   90.00
#
_symmetry.space_group_name_H-M   'P 1'
#
loop_
_entity.id
_entity.type
_entity.pdbx_description
1 polymer ?
#
loop_
_entity_poly.entity_id
_entity_poly.type
_entity_poly.pdbx_seq_one_letter_code
_entity_poly.pdbx_strand_id
1 'polypeptide(L)'
;LLAGRPGLGRADAIRLIANMHQMALFTPKITPSYGQKQIDQELKNTEASLRFNCVSRNCRPSQYMEERFQAIQAAISNSEHVVFLLEDYKILRPGFLQSINCLISSGEVPGLFTPQMPQLLLQKRGMDVKEDTCQSFSVHKCARNSGAKFQLVLYPLKAGVSKLTEAREQVAVMQKKAAKKSKLLAEKQADADEALKDISKSMTGAEDQRSSMQQLRAATEEENAKIAEKKKHIEEQLKDVEPLLKEARSAVGSIKSESLSEIRSLRAPPEAIRDILQAVLLFMGILDTSWEAMRNCVFLRFLSKTSVKDEIINFDAHRITREVHKKVSALVKSKEASFDPKNAKRASLAAAPLAAWVTANLQYSEILEKISPLEQEKNQLVSNLSKAEKQIDKLSKGLLTVDEKVAALKERFEGLMKEATQIKIDLEKEQNTIKVAGTLVDRLAGEYSRWQVQMESLSQEMDNVDKCSIITAAFVTYLGGSSEKTRTEVLRSLQQNSSMHEFSPVTFCAMETEQLNWKNHGLPADSLSVENTVVMFNSTQTPLVIDPTGRVAVFLHSLIEKSELLRAAQNDLFTQIEFGIRFGKTIIVDDVTEVDASLVPIFRKELSSQGPRQVGTVTIPQHR
;
A
#
# COMPACT_ATOMS: atom_id res chain seq x y z
N LEU A 1 27.74 21.44 -73.88
CA LEU A 1 28.66 22.06 -72.90
C LEU A 1 27.84 22.75 -71.82
N LEU A 2 28.07 22.45 -70.54
CA LEU A 2 27.35 23.09 -69.42
C LEU A 2 28.32 23.86 -68.51
N ALA A 3 28.57 25.12 -68.84
CA ALA A 3 29.37 26.03 -68.01
C ALA A 3 28.52 26.64 -66.87
N GLY A 4 29.07 26.77 -65.67
CA GLY A 4 28.34 27.30 -64.51
C GLY A 4 28.99 26.99 -63.17
N ARG A 5 28.46 27.58 -62.10
CA ARG A 5 28.97 27.37 -60.73
C ARG A 5 28.68 25.94 -60.23
N PRO A 6 29.59 25.33 -59.45
CA PRO A 6 29.37 24.00 -58.86
C PRO A 6 28.18 24.03 -57.88
N GLY A 7 27.60 22.85 -57.59
CA GLY A 7 26.53 22.69 -56.59
C GLY A 7 25.09 22.76 -57.11
N LEU A 8 24.86 23.16 -58.37
CA LEU A 8 23.52 23.22 -58.97
C LEU A 8 22.99 21.88 -59.53
N GLY A 9 23.65 20.75 -59.23
CA GLY A 9 23.16 19.42 -59.62
C GLY A 9 23.10 19.16 -61.14
N ARG A 10 23.91 19.84 -61.96
CA ARG A 10 23.90 19.67 -63.43
C ARG A 10 24.12 18.23 -63.89
N ALA A 11 25.10 17.55 -63.28
CA ALA A 11 25.40 16.16 -63.58
C ALA A 11 24.22 15.24 -63.21
N ASP A 12 23.56 15.51 -62.10
CA ASP A 12 22.41 14.73 -61.63
C ASP A 12 21.17 14.96 -62.50
N ALA A 13 20.94 16.21 -62.93
CA ALA A 13 19.88 16.52 -63.89
C ALA A 13 20.11 15.80 -65.23
N ILE A 14 21.36 15.75 -65.72
CA ILE A 14 21.69 14.97 -66.93
C ILE A 14 21.48 13.48 -66.71
N ARG A 15 21.92 12.94 -65.56
CA ARG A 15 21.69 11.54 -65.18
C ARG A 15 20.20 11.21 -65.19
N LEU A 16 19.37 12.08 -64.62
CA LEU A 16 17.92 11.93 -64.59
C LEU A 16 17.31 11.98 -65.99
N ILE A 17 17.66 12.98 -66.80
CA ILE A 17 17.16 13.13 -68.18
C ILE A 17 17.58 11.93 -69.03
N ALA A 18 18.85 11.51 -68.95
CA ALA A 18 19.35 10.34 -69.64
C ALA A 18 18.56 9.09 -69.24
N ASN A 19 18.29 8.90 -67.95
CA ASN A 19 17.49 7.80 -67.44
C ASN A 19 16.02 7.87 -67.90
N MET A 20 15.39 9.05 -67.88
CA MET A 20 14.02 9.26 -68.36
C MET A 20 13.86 8.94 -69.86
N HIS A 21 14.87 9.28 -70.65
CA HIS A 21 14.93 8.97 -72.08
C HIS A 21 15.49 7.57 -72.37
N GLN A 22 15.80 6.77 -71.34
CA GLN A 22 16.41 5.44 -71.45
C GLN A 22 17.72 5.46 -72.27
N MET A 23 18.44 6.57 -72.22
CA MET A 23 19.74 6.72 -72.86
C MET A 23 20.81 6.09 -71.97
N ALA A 24 21.69 5.28 -72.58
CA ALA A 24 22.82 4.72 -71.85
C ALA A 24 23.75 5.84 -71.40
N LEU A 25 23.94 6.00 -70.09
CA LEU A 25 24.85 6.99 -69.53
C LEU A 25 26.22 6.36 -69.33
N PHE A 26 27.24 6.89 -70.00
CA PHE A 26 28.62 6.54 -69.73
C PHE A 26 29.35 7.67 -69.02
N THR A 27 30.11 7.32 -67.98
CA THR A 27 30.99 8.24 -67.26
C THR A 27 32.31 7.53 -67.00
N PRO A 28 33.46 8.11 -67.38
CA PRO A 28 34.75 7.47 -67.17
C PRO A 28 35.06 7.33 -65.68
N LYS A 29 35.58 6.17 -65.29
CA LYS A 29 35.94 5.87 -63.89
C LYS A 29 37.42 6.17 -63.67
N ILE A 30 37.69 7.24 -62.93
CA ILE A 30 39.07 7.66 -62.67
C ILE A 30 39.73 6.71 -61.67
N THR A 31 40.90 6.21 -62.03
CA THR A 31 41.83 5.51 -61.13
C THR A 31 43.12 6.33 -60.96
N PRO A 32 43.92 6.09 -59.91
CA PRO A 32 45.19 6.81 -59.71
C PRO A 32 46.18 6.63 -60.88
N SER A 33 46.14 5.47 -61.56
CA SER A 33 46.95 5.16 -62.74
C SER A 33 46.33 5.59 -64.07
N TYR A 34 45.27 6.40 -64.04
CA TYR A 34 44.48 6.76 -65.21
C TYR A 34 45.27 7.65 -66.18
N GLY A 35 45.53 7.13 -67.37
CA GLY A 35 46.28 7.77 -68.43
C GLY A 35 45.61 7.60 -69.79
N GLN A 36 46.33 8.00 -70.84
CA GLN A 36 45.80 8.02 -72.21
C GLN A 36 45.31 6.64 -72.67
N LYS A 37 46.02 5.56 -72.32
CA LYS A 37 45.62 4.19 -72.70
C LYS A 37 44.29 3.76 -72.09
N GLN A 38 44.00 4.12 -70.84
CA GLN A 38 42.70 3.79 -70.23
C GLN A 38 41.59 4.62 -70.86
N ILE A 39 41.82 5.90 -71.15
CA ILE A 39 40.87 6.71 -71.92
C ILE A 39 40.65 6.13 -73.30
N ASP A 40 41.69 5.78 -74.03
CA ASP A 40 41.54 5.22 -75.37
C ASP A 40 40.80 3.88 -75.28
N GLN A 41 41.01 3.08 -74.24
CA GLN A 41 40.24 1.85 -74.02
C GLN A 41 38.79 2.12 -73.63
N GLU A 42 38.50 3.15 -72.84
CA GLU A 42 37.13 3.55 -72.47
C GLU A 42 36.41 4.24 -73.63
N LEU A 43 37.13 5.01 -74.46
CA LEU A 43 36.69 5.54 -75.74
C LEU A 43 36.48 4.42 -76.73
N LYS A 44 37.31 3.37 -76.75
CA LYS A 44 37.04 2.14 -77.52
C LYS A 44 35.81 1.45 -77.02
N ASN A 45 35.62 1.34 -75.70
CA ASN A 45 34.45 0.68 -75.12
C ASN A 45 33.18 1.51 -75.31
N THR A 46 33.28 2.85 -75.32
CA THR A 46 32.15 3.74 -75.59
C THR A 46 31.89 3.90 -77.06
N GLU A 47 32.87 4.01 -77.94
CA GLU A 47 32.69 3.89 -79.39
C GLU A 47 32.21 2.49 -79.75
N ALA A 48 32.68 1.45 -79.06
CA ALA A 48 32.15 0.10 -79.15
C ALA A 48 30.84 -0.07 -78.39
N SER A 49 30.32 0.87 -77.59
CA SER A 49 29.00 0.79 -76.95
C SER A 49 27.97 1.66 -77.70
N LEU A 50 28.42 2.80 -78.23
CA LEU A 50 27.86 3.62 -79.31
C LEU A 50 27.72 2.80 -80.60
N ARG A 51 28.60 1.81 -80.82
CA ARG A 51 28.42 0.78 -81.83
C ARG A 51 27.74 -0.46 -81.25
N PHE A 52 27.98 -0.87 -80.00
CA PHE A 52 27.64 -2.20 -79.47
C PHE A 52 27.34 -2.32 -77.91
N ASN A 53 26.05 -2.34 -77.54
CA ASN A 53 25.38 -3.25 -76.58
C ASN A 53 24.83 -2.78 -75.21
N CYS A 54 23.62 -3.29 -74.92
CA CYS A 54 22.84 -3.22 -73.69
C CYS A 54 23.31 -4.20 -72.59
N VAL A 55 22.91 -3.91 -71.35
CA VAL A 55 23.08 -4.70 -70.12
C VAL A 55 21.93 -5.71 -69.95
N SER A 56 22.21 -6.94 -69.50
CA SER A 56 21.26 -7.67 -68.64
C SER A 56 21.98 -8.42 -67.50
N ARG A 57 21.27 -8.52 -66.37
CA ARG A 57 21.72 -9.01 -65.06
C ARG A 57 21.82 -10.54 -64.99
N ASN A 58 22.65 -10.99 -64.05
CA ASN A 58 22.81 -12.34 -63.49
C ASN A 58 23.60 -13.36 -64.32
N CYS A 59 24.89 -13.56 -63.97
CA CYS A 59 25.55 -14.87 -64.06
C CYS A 59 26.74 -14.98 -63.07
N ARG A 60 26.97 -16.20 -62.58
CA ARG A 60 27.96 -16.59 -61.55
C ARG A 60 29.38 -16.71 -62.14
N PRO A 61 30.45 -16.61 -61.32
CA PRO A 61 31.82 -16.48 -61.82
C PRO A 61 32.46 -17.83 -62.14
N SER A 62 32.46 -18.23 -63.41
CA SER A 62 33.47 -19.12 -63.99
C SER A 62 33.36 -19.10 -65.52
N GLN A 63 34.49 -18.91 -66.21
CA GLN A 63 34.68 -18.84 -67.68
C GLN A 63 34.67 -17.42 -68.27
N TYR A 64 35.77 -16.70 -68.05
CA TYR A 64 35.92 -15.25 -68.30
C TYR A 64 36.53 -14.84 -69.65
N MET A 65 36.74 -15.75 -70.61
CA MET A 65 37.47 -15.42 -71.85
C MET A 65 36.76 -15.74 -73.16
N GLU A 66 35.77 -16.63 -73.17
CA GLU A 66 35.14 -17.10 -74.43
C GLU A 66 33.77 -16.44 -74.71
N GLU A 67 33.13 -15.84 -73.70
CA GLU A 67 31.81 -15.18 -73.82
C GLU A 67 31.90 -13.70 -74.28
N ARG A 68 33.09 -13.10 -74.34
CA ARG A 68 33.28 -11.69 -74.72
C ARG A 68 32.95 -11.40 -76.18
N PHE A 69 33.05 -12.37 -77.08
CA PHE A 69 32.77 -12.16 -78.51
C PHE A 69 31.29 -12.31 -78.87
N GLN A 70 30.49 -13.07 -78.11
CA GLN A 70 29.05 -13.22 -78.33
C GLN A 70 28.24 -12.06 -77.71
N ALA A 71 28.68 -11.52 -76.57
CA ALA A 71 28.11 -10.30 -75.99
C ALA A 71 28.45 -9.03 -76.80
N ILE A 72 29.40 -9.12 -77.72
CA ILE A 72 29.71 -8.11 -78.72
C ILE A 72 29.18 -8.66 -80.06
N GLN A 73 27.97 -9.24 -80.14
CA GLN A 73 27.25 -9.59 -81.38
C GLN A 73 25.73 -9.29 -81.38
N ALA A 74 25.14 -8.97 -80.24
CA ALA A 74 23.70 -8.66 -80.15
C ALA A 74 23.38 -7.14 -80.23
N ALA A 75 24.34 -6.33 -80.65
CA ALA A 75 24.55 -4.99 -80.11
C ALA A 75 24.45 -3.81 -81.08
N ILE A 76 24.79 -4.00 -82.35
CA ILE A 76 24.65 -3.00 -83.43
C ILE A 76 23.16 -2.67 -83.64
N SER A 77 22.24 -3.57 -83.32
CA SER A 77 20.88 -3.48 -83.86
C SER A 77 19.89 -2.51 -83.26
N ASN A 78 20.17 -1.92 -82.10
CA ASN A 78 19.29 -0.92 -81.52
C ASN A 78 20.02 0.41 -81.55
N SER A 79 19.63 1.29 -82.47
CA SER A 79 20.08 2.67 -82.59
C SER A 79 19.68 3.50 -81.35
N GLU A 80 20.26 3.19 -80.20
CA GLU A 80 19.99 3.85 -78.92
C GLU A 80 20.96 5.01 -78.71
N HIS A 81 20.44 6.11 -78.16
CA HIS A 81 21.22 7.30 -77.86
C HIS A 81 22.05 7.07 -76.59
N VAL A 82 23.36 7.31 -76.67
CA VAL A 82 24.29 7.21 -75.53
C VAL A 82 24.68 8.63 -75.09
N VAL A 83 24.65 8.89 -73.79
CA VAL A 83 25.11 10.15 -73.19
C VAL A 83 26.48 9.93 -72.58
N PHE A 84 27.49 10.60 -73.14
CA PHE A 84 28.83 10.65 -72.57
C PHE A 84 28.95 11.85 -71.62
N LEU A 85 29.09 11.58 -70.32
CA LEU A 85 29.18 12.61 -69.28
C LEU A 85 30.61 12.77 -68.77
N LEU A 86 31.21 13.91 -69.10
CA LEU A 86 32.52 14.32 -68.63
C LEU A 86 32.43 15.56 -67.72
N GLU A 87 33.24 15.57 -66.67
CA GLU A 87 33.36 16.67 -65.71
C GLU A 87 34.82 17.07 -65.58
N ASP A 88 35.07 18.28 -65.09
CA ASP A 88 36.41 18.88 -65.02
C ASP A 88 37.42 18.00 -64.28
N TYR A 89 37.04 17.39 -63.15
CA TYR A 89 37.95 16.53 -62.37
C TYR A 89 38.36 15.24 -63.11
N LYS A 90 37.64 14.84 -64.16
CA LYS A 90 37.96 13.68 -65.01
C LYS A 90 39.01 14.00 -66.07
N ILE A 91 39.31 15.29 -66.30
CA ILE A 91 40.26 15.74 -67.29
C ILE A 91 41.64 15.89 -66.63
N LEU A 92 42.34 14.77 -66.48
CA LEU A 92 43.68 14.77 -65.85
C LEU A 92 44.79 15.29 -66.78
N ARG A 93 44.62 15.16 -68.10
CA ARG A 93 45.63 15.55 -69.09
C ARG A 93 45.01 16.38 -70.23
N PRO A 94 45.73 17.38 -70.76
CA PRO A 94 45.24 18.20 -71.88
C PRO A 94 44.92 17.38 -73.14
N GLY A 95 45.64 16.28 -73.39
CA GLY A 95 45.42 15.41 -74.55
C GLY A 95 44.03 14.76 -74.61
N PHE A 96 43.33 14.69 -73.47
CA PHE A 96 41.96 14.18 -73.40
C PHE A 96 40.99 15.10 -74.14
N LEU A 97 41.18 16.41 -74.02
CA LEU A 97 40.38 17.40 -74.73
C LEU A 97 40.58 17.33 -76.25
N GLN A 98 41.80 17.00 -76.69
CA GLN A 98 42.09 16.80 -78.12
C GLN A 98 41.32 15.58 -78.67
N SER A 99 41.27 14.49 -77.90
CA SER A 99 40.53 13.27 -78.29
C SER A 99 39.03 13.54 -78.38
N ILE A 100 38.47 14.29 -77.42
CA ILE A 100 37.06 14.69 -77.42
C ILE A 100 36.75 15.64 -78.58
N ASN A 101 37.66 16.57 -78.89
CA ASN A 101 37.47 17.48 -80.01
C ASN A 101 37.45 16.71 -81.35
N CYS A 102 38.27 15.68 -81.50
CA CYS A 102 38.24 14.77 -82.66
C CYS A 102 36.91 14.01 -82.72
N LEU A 103 36.43 13.48 -81.59
CA LEU A 103 35.15 12.77 -81.51
C LEU A 103 33.96 13.68 -81.88
N ILE A 104 33.94 14.93 -81.42
CA ILE A 104 32.89 15.90 -81.77
C ILE A 104 32.95 16.30 -83.25
N SER A 105 34.16 16.49 -83.79
CA SER A 105 34.34 17.01 -85.15
C SER A 105 34.20 15.94 -86.23
N SER A 106 34.65 14.72 -85.96
CA SER A 106 34.77 13.64 -86.96
C SER A 106 34.04 12.35 -86.60
N GLY A 107 33.52 12.22 -85.37
CA GLY A 107 32.80 11.03 -84.92
C GLY A 107 33.69 9.80 -84.68
N GLU A 108 35.02 9.93 -84.86
CA GLU A 108 36.01 8.88 -84.63
C GLU A 108 37.28 9.47 -84.02
N VAL A 109 37.98 8.68 -83.20
CA VAL A 109 39.35 9.00 -82.78
C VAL A 109 40.35 8.27 -83.69
N PRO A 110 41.32 8.97 -84.32
CA PRO A 110 42.31 8.34 -85.18
C PRO A 110 43.13 7.26 -84.46
N GLY A 111 43.23 6.05 -85.04
CA GLY A 111 44.01 4.94 -84.48
C GLY A 111 43.30 4.12 -83.39
N LEU A 112 42.00 4.34 -83.18
CA LEU A 112 41.25 3.70 -82.10
C LEU A 112 40.85 2.23 -82.40
N PHE A 113 40.43 1.89 -83.63
CA PHE A 113 40.04 0.52 -84.02
C PHE A 113 40.94 -0.12 -85.07
N THR A 114 41.13 -1.44 -84.98
CA THR A 114 41.72 -2.28 -86.04
C THR A 114 40.65 -2.76 -87.03
N PRO A 115 40.96 -2.93 -88.32
CA PRO A 115 39.97 -3.00 -89.42
C PRO A 115 39.06 -4.25 -89.49
N GLN A 116 39.14 -5.19 -88.55
CA GLN A 116 38.43 -6.50 -88.63
C GLN A 116 37.14 -6.60 -87.79
N MET A 117 36.87 -5.63 -86.93
CA MET A 117 35.80 -5.69 -85.93
C MET A 117 34.34 -5.32 -86.33
N PRO A 118 34.01 -4.62 -87.45
CA PRO A 118 32.66 -4.02 -87.62
C PRO A 118 31.49 -4.94 -88.02
N GLN A 119 31.72 -6.19 -88.45
CA GLN A 119 30.72 -6.91 -89.26
C GLN A 119 29.67 -7.73 -88.48
N LEU A 120 29.79 -7.86 -87.16
CA LEU A 120 29.23 -9.03 -86.49
C LEU A 120 27.99 -8.80 -85.61
N LEU A 121 27.46 -7.57 -85.44
CA LEU A 121 26.53 -7.31 -84.34
C LEU A 121 25.04 -6.91 -84.49
N LEU A 122 24.36 -7.11 -85.62
CA LEU A 122 22.96 -6.67 -85.74
C LEU A 122 21.89 -7.73 -85.28
N GLN A 123 21.40 -7.78 -84.01
CA GLN A 123 19.94 -8.00 -83.72
C GLN A 123 19.34 -7.66 -82.31
N LYS A 124 18.24 -6.86 -82.35
CA LYS A 124 17.08 -6.43 -81.48
C LYS A 124 16.93 -6.60 -79.93
N ARG A 125 16.42 -5.47 -79.36
CA ARG A 125 15.42 -5.08 -78.28
C ARG A 125 15.39 -5.59 -76.82
N GLY A 126 15.18 -4.65 -75.87
CA GLY A 126 14.33 -4.80 -74.65
C GLY A 126 14.62 -3.86 -73.43
N MET A 127 13.62 -3.10 -72.96
CA MET A 127 13.57 -1.96 -71.97
C MET A 127 13.85 -2.26 -70.46
N ASP A 128 14.23 -1.24 -69.64
CA ASP A 128 13.34 -0.43 -68.72
C ASP A 128 13.90 0.03 -67.31
N VAL A 129 13.49 1.26 -66.86
CA VAL A 129 13.24 1.80 -65.47
C VAL A 129 14.27 2.66 -64.64
N LYS A 130 13.68 3.63 -63.90
CA LYS A 130 14.09 4.95 -63.32
C LYS A 130 14.50 5.01 -61.82
N GLU A 131 15.11 6.13 -61.36
CA GLU A 131 14.62 7.06 -60.28
C GLU A 131 15.66 8.06 -59.67
N ASP A 132 15.23 9.34 -59.63
CA ASP A 132 15.29 10.51 -58.71
C ASP A 132 16.27 10.74 -57.52
N THR A 133 16.44 12.05 -57.23
CA THR A 133 17.41 12.74 -56.34
C THR A 133 16.79 13.63 -55.24
N CYS A 134 17.57 13.97 -54.18
CA CYS A 134 17.21 14.93 -53.10
C CYS A 134 18.39 15.83 -52.65
N GLN A 135 18.15 17.12 -52.37
CA GLN A 135 19.03 18.01 -51.56
C GLN A 135 18.23 19.06 -50.75
N SER A 136 18.22 18.93 -49.41
CA SER A 136 17.81 19.98 -48.43
C SER A 136 18.16 19.61 -46.96
N PHE A 137 19.30 18.96 -46.72
CA PHE A 137 19.51 18.17 -45.48
C PHE A 137 20.18 18.88 -44.28
N SER A 138 20.92 19.98 -44.46
CA SER A 138 21.81 20.49 -43.39
C SER A 138 21.10 21.28 -42.29
N VAL A 139 20.16 22.18 -42.62
CA VAL A 139 19.43 23.00 -41.63
C VAL A 139 18.52 22.13 -40.74
N HIS A 140 17.87 21.13 -41.35
CA HIS A 140 16.99 20.20 -40.64
C HIS A 140 17.75 19.28 -39.66
N LYS A 141 19.01 18.95 -39.94
CA LYS A 141 19.82 18.07 -39.07
C LYS A 141 20.24 18.78 -37.78
N CYS A 142 20.72 20.03 -37.88
CA CYS A 142 21.11 20.81 -36.71
C CYS A 142 19.92 21.10 -35.79
N ALA A 143 18.79 21.57 -36.36
CA ALA A 143 17.58 21.86 -35.58
C ALA A 143 16.99 20.61 -34.91
N ARG A 144 16.90 19.46 -35.63
CA ARG A 144 16.39 18.20 -35.05
C ARG A 144 17.28 17.66 -33.94
N ASN A 145 18.60 17.68 -34.13
CA ASN A 145 19.53 17.13 -33.15
C ASN A 145 19.57 17.99 -31.88
N SER A 146 19.57 19.32 -32.02
CA SER A 146 19.54 20.21 -30.86
C SER A 146 18.20 20.15 -30.14
N GLY A 147 17.07 20.22 -30.86
CA GLY A 147 15.73 20.09 -30.25
C GLY A 147 15.53 18.76 -29.51
N ALA A 148 16.02 17.65 -30.07
CA ALA A 148 15.97 16.34 -29.41
C ALA A 148 16.83 16.30 -28.13
N LYS A 149 18.03 16.90 -28.13
CA LYS A 149 18.88 17.01 -26.94
C LYS A 149 18.18 17.79 -25.82
N PHE A 150 17.57 18.94 -26.12
CA PHE A 150 16.82 19.73 -25.14
C PHE A 150 15.65 18.93 -24.56
N GLN A 151 14.89 18.23 -25.41
CA GLN A 151 13.75 17.42 -24.97
C GLN A 151 14.16 16.25 -24.07
N LEU A 152 15.29 15.61 -24.34
CA LEU A 152 15.85 14.53 -23.51
C LEU A 152 16.27 15.01 -22.11
N VAL A 153 16.66 16.28 -21.96
CA VAL A 153 17.03 16.87 -20.66
C VAL A 153 15.79 17.39 -19.93
N LEU A 154 14.86 18.01 -20.66
CA LEU A 154 13.65 18.62 -20.09
C LEU A 154 12.67 17.56 -19.56
N TYR A 155 12.59 16.38 -20.19
CA TYR A 155 11.68 15.32 -19.75
C TYR A 155 11.99 14.78 -18.34
N PRO A 156 13.23 14.36 -18.01
CA PRO A 156 13.60 13.96 -16.64
C PRO A 156 13.41 15.08 -15.61
N LEU A 157 13.73 16.33 -15.95
CA LEU A 157 13.52 17.49 -15.08
C LEU A 157 12.03 17.67 -14.75
N LYS A 158 11.18 17.65 -15.77
CA LYS A 158 9.72 17.76 -15.61
C LYS A 158 9.15 16.60 -14.78
N ALA A 159 9.62 15.38 -15.03
CA ALA A 159 9.23 14.21 -14.25
C ALA A 159 9.68 14.32 -12.78
N GLY A 160 10.91 14.79 -12.53
CA GLY A 160 11.45 15.00 -11.19
C GLY A 160 10.69 16.07 -10.40
N VAL A 161 10.42 17.23 -11.01
CA VAL A 161 9.62 18.31 -10.41
C VAL A 161 8.20 17.82 -10.11
N SER A 162 7.57 17.08 -11.03
CA SER A 162 6.24 16.50 -10.84
C SER A 162 6.20 15.50 -9.68
N LYS A 163 7.20 14.61 -9.59
CA LYS A 163 7.30 13.64 -8.49
C LYS A 163 7.52 14.31 -7.13
N LEU A 164 8.29 15.39 -7.08
CA LEU A 164 8.48 16.18 -5.87
C LEU A 164 7.20 16.92 -5.44
N THR A 165 6.43 17.43 -6.40
CA THR A 165 5.12 18.05 -6.10
C THR A 165 4.14 17.03 -5.56
N GLU A 166 4.07 15.85 -6.18
CA GLU A 166 3.26 14.71 -5.69
C GLU A 166 3.67 14.30 -4.27
N ALA A 167 4.97 14.16 -4.00
CA ALA A 167 5.47 13.82 -2.67
C ALA A 167 5.11 14.88 -1.61
N ARG A 168 5.23 16.17 -1.94
CA ARG A 168 4.81 17.28 -1.07
C ARG A 168 3.32 17.21 -0.72
N GLU A 169 2.48 16.96 -1.72
CA GLU A 169 1.04 16.83 -1.53
C GLU A 169 0.68 15.62 -0.66
N GLN A 170 1.31 14.47 -0.90
CA GLN A 170 1.12 13.26 -0.10
C GLN A 170 1.50 13.48 1.36
N VAL A 171 2.64 14.14 1.64
CA VAL A 171 3.06 14.49 3.00
C VAL A 171 2.05 15.43 3.66
N ALA A 172 1.53 16.44 2.95
CA ALA A 172 0.51 17.34 3.49
C ALA A 172 -0.81 16.61 3.80
N VAL A 173 -1.22 15.66 2.97
CA VAL A 173 -2.41 14.81 3.20
C VAL A 173 -2.18 13.89 4.41
N MET A 174 -1.00 13.27 4.54
CA MET A 174 -0.65 12.43 5.67
C MET A 174 -0.66 13.23 6.98
N GLN A 175 -0.09 14.44 7.00
CA GLN A 175 -0.12 15.34 8.16
C GLN A 175 -1.55 15.67 8.59
N LYS A 176 -2.45 15.97 7.65
CA LYS A 176 -3.88 16.22 7.95
C LYS A 176 -4.57 14.97 8.51
N LYS A 177 -4.28 13.77 7.99
CA LYS A 177 -4.83 12.50 8.50
C LYS A 177 -4.31 12.18 9.90
N ALA A 178 -3.01 12.34 10.14
CA ALA A 178 -2.40 12.14 11.44
C ALA A 178 -2.99 13.10 12.49
N ALA A 179 -3.21 14.36 12.15
CA ALA A 179 -3.85 15.33 13.05
C ALA A 179 -5.29 14.91 13.43
N LYS A 180 -6.09 14.40 12.49
CA LYS A 180 -7.43 13.86 12.77
C LYS A 180 -7.38 12.64 13.68
N LYS A 181 -6.47 11.69 13.42
CA LYS A 181 -6.27 10.50 14.26
C LYS A 181 -5.77 10.86 15.66
N SER A 182 -4.90 11.87 15.79
CA SER A 182 -4.43 12.36 17.09
C SER A 182 -5.58 12.92 17.93
N LYS A 183 -6.52 13.62 17.30
CA LYS A 183 -7.71 14.12 17.99
C LYS A 183 -8.62 12.97 18.44
N LEU A 184 -8.89 12.01 17.54
CA LEU A 184 -9.70 10.82 17.87
C LEU A 184 -9.06 10.00 19.00
N LEU A 185 -7.74 9.87 19.02
CA LEU A 185 -7.02 9.20 20.09
C LEU A 185 -7.24 9.88 21.44
N ALA A 186 -7.18 11.21 21.49
CA ALA A 186 -7.41 11.97 22.71
C ALA A 186 -8.86 11.82 23.21
N GLU A 187 -9.84 11.82 22.30
CA GLU A 187 -11.25 11.55 22.62
C GLU A 187 -11.43 10.13 23.23
N LYS A 188 -10.86 9.11 22.59
CA LYS A 188 -10.93 7.72 23.07
C LYS A 188 -10.20 7.47 24.39
N GLN A 189 -9.08 8.17 24.61
CA GLN A 189 -8.37 8.15 25.89
C GLN A 189 -9.21 8.79 26.99
N ALA A 190 -9.84 9.92 26.73
CA ALA A 190 -10.74 10.57 27.69
C ALA A 190 -11.94 9.67 28.04
N ASP A 191 -12.56 9.01 27.05
CA ASP A 191 -13.66 8.06 27.27
C ASP A 191 -13.21 6.87 28.15
N ALA A 192 -11.99 6.36 27.93
CA ALA A 192 -11.43 5.27 28.71
C ALA A 192 -11.13 5.69 30.16
N ASP A 193 -10.58 6.89 30.35
CA ASP A 193 -10.31 7.46 31.68
C ASP A 193 -11.61 7.71 32.46
N GLU A 194 -12.68 8.17 31.78
CA GLU A 194 -14.01 8.31 32.38
C GLU A 194 -14.59 6.96 32.81
N ALA A 195 -14.52 5.94 31.95
CA ALA A 195 -14.96 4.58 32.27
C ALA A 195 -14.20 4.00 33.47
N LEU A 196 -12.88 4.24 33.56
CA LEU A 196 -12.06 3.80 34.69
C LEU A 196 -12.47 4.51 35.99
N LYS A 197 -12.78 5.80 35.92
CA LYS A 197 -13.28 6.57 37.07
C LYS A 197 -14.61 6.01 37.59
N ASP A 198 -15.51 5.60 36.70
CA ASP A 198 -16.80 5.03 37.09
C ASP A 198 -16.70 3.58 37.61
N ILE A 199 -15.76 2.79 37.07
CA ILE A 199 -15.40 1.49 37.67
C ILE A 199 -14.88 1.69 39.09
N SER A 200 -13.98 2.64 39.30
CA SER A 200 -13.39 2.93 40.62
C SER A 200 -14.47 3.31 41.65
N LYS A 201 -15.38 4.24 41.30
CA LYS A 201 -16.51 4.62 42.17
C LYS A 201 -17.43 3.43 42.49
N SER A 202 -17.72 2.60 41.49
CA SER A 202 -18.60 1.44 41.66
C SER A 202 -17.95 0.35 42.51
N MET A 203 -16.64 0.14 42.36
CA MET A 203 -15.86 -0.80 43.17
C MET A 203 -15.76 -0.36 44.63
N THR A 204 -15.52 0.92 44.92
CA THR A 204 -15.50 1.41 46.31
C THR A 204 -16.87 1.28 46.97
N GLY A 205 -17.95 1.61 46.24
CA GLY A 205 -19.31 1.43 46.74
C GLY A 205 -19.70 -0.04 46.97
N ALA A 206 -19.21 -0.95 46.13
CA ALA A 206 -19.40 -2.39 46.32
C ALA A 206 -18.65 -2.90 47.56
N GLU A 207 -17.41 -2.46 47.77
CA GLU A 207 -16.60 -2.88 48.92
C GLU A 207 -17.23 -2.43 50.25
N ASP A 208 -17.76 -1.19 50.30
CA ASP A 208 -18.49 -0.68 51.47
C ASP A 208 -19.74 -1.52 51.79
N GLN A 209 -20.51 -1.89 50.75
CA GLN A 209 -21.68 -2.77 50.89
C GLN A 209 -21.30 -4.19 51.31
N ARG A 210 -20.18 -4.70 50.81
CA ARG A 210 -19.64 -6.04 51.13
C ARG A 210 -19.19 -6.10 52.59
N SER A 211 -18.45 -5.10 53.05
CA SER A 211 -18.04 -4.94 54.44
C SER A 211 -19.24 -4.85 55.38
N SER A 212 -20.23 -4.01 55.05
CA SER A 212 -21.47 -3.86 55.83
C SER A 212 -22.26 -5.17 55.91
N MET A 213 -22.35 -5.93 54.81
CA MET A 213 -22.98 -7.26 54.81
C MET A 213 -22.22 -8.25 55.70
N GLN A 214 -20.89 -8.23 55.67
CA GLN A 214 -20.06 -9.16 56.43
C GLN A 214 -20.21 -8.92 57.95
N GLN A 215 -20.26 -7.65 58.36
CA GLN A 215 -20.58 -7.27 59.74
C GLN A 215 -21.98 -7.71 60.15
N LEU A 216 -22.98 -7.48 59.29
CA LEU A 216 -24.37 -7.88 59.57
C LEU A 216 -24.53 -9.40 59.65
N ARG A 217 -23.81 -10.16 58.81
CA ARG A 217 -23.76 -11.62 58.87
C ARG A 217 -23.19 -12.11 60.20
N ALA A 218 -22.05 -11.58 60.62
CA ALA A 218 -21.43 -11.94 61.90
C ALA A 218 -22.37 -11.67 63.09
N ALA A 219 -23.03 -10.51 63.11
CA ALA A 219 -24.02 -10.19 64.15
C ALA A 219 -25.24 -11.12 64.11
N THR A 220 -25.72 -11.50 62.92
CA THR A 220 -26.86 -12.42 62.77
C THR A 220 -26.50 -13.84 63.25
N GLU A 221 -25.25 -14.27 63.07
CA GLU A 221 -24.75 -15.57 63.52
C GLU A 221 -24.70 -15.65 65.05
N GLU A 222 -24.28 -14.56 65.71
CA GLU A 222 -24.30 -14.45 67.18
C GLU A 222 -25.74 -14.46 67.74
N GLU A 223 -26.66 -13.73 67.10
CA GLU A 223 -28.08 -13.74 67.48
C GLU A 223 -28.74 -15.11 67.25
N ASN A 224 -28.37 -15.83 66.18
CA ASN A 224 -28.80 -17.20 65.93
C ASN A 224 -28.33 -18.16 67.05
N ALA A 225 -27.09 -18.02 67.51
CA ALA A 225 -26.57 -18.82 68.62
C ALA A 225 -27.37 -18.58 69.91
N LYS A 226 -27.68 -17.31 70.24
CA LYS A 226 -28.52 -16.96 71.41
C LYS A 226 -29.92 -17.55 71.31
N ILE A 227 -30.55 -17.52 70.12
CA ILE A 227 -31.86 -18.15 69.88
C ILE A 227 -31.78 -19.66 70.10
N ALA A 228 -30.73 -20.33 69.62
CA ALA A 228 -30.55 -21.77 69.78
C ALA A 228 -30.40 -22.17 71.26
N GLU A 229 -29.62 -21.42 72.04
CA GLU A 229 -29.47 -21.64 73.49
C GLU A 229 -30.80 -21.46 74.23
N LYS A 230 -31.53 -20.37 73.96
CA LYS A 230 -32.83 -20.08 74.58
C LYS A 230 -33.88 -21.13 74.20
N LYS A 231 -33.88 -21.59 72.95
CA LYS A 231 -34.76 -22.68 72.49
C LYS A 231 -34.47 -23.98 73.24
N LYS A 232 -33.18 -24.34 73.39
CA LYS A 232 -32.77 -25.52 74.15
C LYS A 232 -33.25 -25.44 75.61
N HIS A 233 -33.15 -24.26 76.24
CA HIS A 233 -33.61 -24.06 77.62
C HIS A 233 -35.14 -24.19 77.76
N ILE A 234 -35.91 -23.68 76.79
CA ILE A 234 -37.38 -23.83 76.77
C ILE A 234 -37.78 -25.30 76.59
N GLU A 235 -37.13 -26.03 75.66
CA GLU A 235 -37.41 -27.44 75.41
C GLU A 235 -37.06 -28.33 76.62
N GLU A 236 -35.97 -28.03 77.33
CA GLU A 236 -35.57 -28.75 78.54
C GLU A 236 -36.61 -28.60 79.67
N GLN A 237 -37.17 -27.39 79.86
CA GLN A 237 -38.21 -27.18 80.87
C GLN A 237 -39.57 -27.80 80.52
N LEU A 238 -39.90 -27.92 79.22
CA LEU A 238 -41.12 -28.58 78.77
C LEU A 238 -41.03 -30.11 78.85
N LYS A 239 -39.83 -30.67 78.65
CA LYS A 239 -39.58 -32.12 78.57
C LYS A 239 -40.01 -32.89 79.82
N ASP A 240 -39.91 -32.28 81.00
CA ASP A 240 -40.23 -32.97 82.26
C ASP A 240 -41.73 -33.10 82.52
N VAL A 241 -42.55 -32.16 82.02
CA VAL A 241 -43.98 -32.08 82.37
C VAL A 241 -44.91 -32.42 81.21
N GLU A 242 -44.49 -32.24 79.97
CA GLU A 242 -45.21 -32.72 78.80
C GLU A 242 -45.57 -34.23 78.84
N PRO A 243 -44.67 -35.17 79.25
CA PRO A 243 -45.01 -36.58 79.34
C PRO A 243 -46.05 -36.86 80.43
N LEU A 244 -45.96 -36.17 81.58
CA LEU A 244 -46.93 -36.29 82.68
C LEU A 244 -48.33 -35.83 82.26
N LEU A 245 -48.40 -34.74 81.50
CA LEU A 245 -49.66 -34.24 80.95
C LEU A 245 -50.24 -35.20 79.90
N LYS A 246 -49.40 -35.77 79.03
CA LYS A 246 -49.81 -36.73 78.01
C LYS A 246 -50.29 -38.05 78.63
N GLU A 247 -49.61 -38.53 79.66
CA GLU A 247 -50.00 -39.70 80.45
C GLU A 247 -51.34 -39.46 81.15
N ALA A 248 -51.52 -38.31 81.81
CA ALA A 248 -52.76 -37.96 82.47
C ALA A 248 -53.94 -37.80 81.50
N ARG A 249 -53.73 -37.19 80.32
CA ARG A 249 -54.74 -37.09 79.26
C ARG A 249 -55.14 -38.47 78.71
N SER A 250 -54.16 -39.34 78.48
CA SER A 250 -54.42 -40.73 78.06
C SER A 250 -55.23 -41.50 79.10
N ALA A 251 -54.88 -41.35 80.38
CA ALA A 251 -55.58 -41.97 81.50
C ALA A 251 -57.04 -41.50 81.60
N VAL A 252 -57.32 -40.20 81.40
CA VAL A 252 -58.69 -39.66 81.35
C VAL A 252 -59.45 -40.16 80.10
N GLY A 253 -58.77 -40.29 78.96
CA GLY A 253 -59.32 -40.89 77.75
C GLY A 253 -59.73 -42.36 77.91
N SER A 254 -59.12 -43.09 78.85
CA SER A 254 -59.42 -44.50 79.12
C SER A 254 -60.60 -44.75 80.07
N ILE A 255 -61.21 -43.69 80.64
CA ILE A 255 -62.34 -43.82 81.57
C ILE A 255 -63.59 -44.32 80.81
N LYS A 256 -64.23 -45.37 81.36
CA LYS A 256 -65.51 -45.91 80.88
C LYS A 256 -66.69 -45.04 81.33
N SER A 257 -67.70 -44.89 80.49
CA SER A 257 -68.92 -44.12 80.76
C SER A 257 -69.68 -44.61 82.01
N GLU A 258 -69.64 -45.92 82.28
CA GLU A 258 -70.29 -46.52 83.45
C GLU A 258 -69.76 -45.94 84.77
N SER A 259 -68.44 -45.81 84.94
CA SER A 259 -67.83 -45.30 86.18
C SER A 259 -68.12 -43.82 86.45
N LEU A 260 -68.38 -43.03 85.40
CA LEU A 260 -68.85 -41.64 85.54
C LEU A 260 -70.34 -41.58 85.92
N SER A 261 -71.13 -42.54 85.43
CA SER A 261 -72.56 -42.66 85.78
C SER A 261 -72.79 -43.11 87.23
N GLU A 262 -71.86 -43.89 87.81
CA GLU A 262 -71.87 -44.29 89.22
C GLU A 262 -71.72 -43.07 90.15
N ILE A 263 -70.74 -42.21 89.87
CA ILE A 263 -70.52 -40.95 90.62
C ILE A 263 -71.77 -40.04 90.54
N ARG A 264 -72.47 -40.05 89.40
CA ARG A 264 -73.71 -39.29 89.17
C ARG A 264 -74.89 -39.78 90.03
N SER A 265 -74.88 -41.03 90.47
CA SER A 265 -76.00 -41.62 91.22
C SER A 265 -75.90 -41.45 92.75
N LEU A 266 -74.78 -40.93 93.26
CA LEU A 266 -74.54 -40.78 94.70
C LEU A 266 -75.34 -39.62 95.30
N ARG A 267 -76.10 -39.90 96.38
CA ARG A 267 -76.87 -38.88 97.13
C ARG A 267 -75.96 -37.88 97.87
N ALA A 268 -74.80 -38.33 98.33
CA ALA A 268 -73.71 -37.53 98.89
C ALA A 268 -72.36 -38.20 98.54
N PRO A 269 -71.48 -37.53 97.76
CA PRO A 269 -70.20 -38.09 97.39
C PRO A 269 -69.20 -38.03 98.55
N PRO A 270 -68.28 -39.02 98.65
CA PRO A 270 -67.13 -38.95 99.54
C PRO A 270 -66.31 -37.67 99.34
N GLU A 271 -65.67 -37.18 100.40
CA GLU A 271 -64.95 -35.90 100.39
C GLU A 271 -63.89 -35.82 99.28
N ALA A 272 -63.16 -36.91 99.02
CA ALA A 272 -62.16 -36.98 97.95
C ALA A 272 -62.74 -36.70 96.55
N ILE A 273 -63.94 -37.22 96.25
CA ILE A 273 -64.58 -37.01 94.94
C ILE A 273 -65.06 -35.56 94.80
N ARG A 274 -65.62 -34.99 95.87
CA ARG A 274 -66.05 -33.59 95.91
C ARG A 274 -64.89 -32.64 95.63
N ASP A 275 -63.74 -32.89 96.25
CA ASP A 275 -62.57 -32.01 96.14
C ASP A 275 -61.90 -32.10 94.76
N ILE A 276 -61.81 -33.30 94.18
CA ILE A 276 -61.26 -33.49 92.81
C ILE A 276 -62.17 -32.84 91.77
N LEU A 277 -63.49 -33.04 91.87
CA LEU A 277 -64.46 -32.41 90.97
C LEU A 277 -64.46 -30.88 91.10
N GLN A 278 -64.30 -30.36 92.32
CA GLN A 278 -64.14 -28.92 92.55
C GLN A 278 -62.94 -28.35 91.78
N ALA A 279 -61.80 -29.04 91.80
CA ALA A 279 -60.59 -28.61 91.10
C ALA A 279 -60.73 -28.70 89.57
N VAL A 280 -61.40 -29.74 89.04
CA VAL A 280 -61.67 -29.87 87.60
C VAL A 280 -62.60 -28.75 87.09
N LEU A 281 -63.66 -28.41 87.83
CA LEU A 281 -64.59 -27.34 87.45
C LEU A 281 -63.94 -25.96 87.44
N LEU A 282 -63.04 -25.72 88.40
CA LEU A 282 -62.27 -24.47 88.44
C LEU A 282 -61.36 -24.32 87.24
N PHE A 283 -60.67 -25.38 86.80
CA PHE A 283 -59.89 -25.35 85.57
C PHE A 283 -60.74 -25.11 84.32
N MET A 284 -62.00 -25.55 84.32
CA MET A 284 -62.97 -25.29 83.25
C MET A 284 -63.63 -23.90 83.33
N GLY A 285 -63.26 -23.06 84.30
CA GLY A 285 -63.71 -21.66 84.40
C GLY A 285 -65.00 -21.45 85.20
N ILE A 286 -65.51 -22.47 85.90
CA ILE A 286 -66.69 -22.35 86.76
C ILE A 286 -66.23 -22.07 88.20
N LEU A 287 -66.54 -20.88 88.72
CA LEU A 287 -66.00 -20.37 89.98
C LEU A 287 -66.86 -20.68 91.22
N ASP A 288 -68.09 -21.17 91.04
CA ASP A 288 -69.02 -21.38 92.15
C ASP A 288 -68.72 -22.68 92.91
N THR A 289 -68.32 -22.55 94.18
CA THR A 289 -67.84 -23.66 95.03
C THR A 289 -68.88 -24.19 96.03
N SER A 290 -70.10 -23.64 96.03
CA SER A 290 -71.16 -24.10 96.93
C SER A 290 -71.64 -25.50 96.54
N TRP A 291 -72.03 -26.32 97.51
CA TRP A 291 -72.50 -27.69 97.25
C TRP A 291 -73.75 -27.72 96.34
N GLU A 292 -74.65 -26.73 96.46
CA GLU A 292 -75.83 -26.62 95.61
C GLU A 292 -75.49 -26.17 94.18
N ALA A 293 -74.54 -25.25 94.02
CA ALA A 293 -74.02 -24.86 92.70
C ALA A 293 -73.22 -26.00 92.08
N MET A 294 -72.41 -26.74 92.85
CA MET A 294 -71.72 -27.94 92.40
C MET A 294 -72.73 -29.03 92.03
N ARG A 295 -73.79 -29.26 92.80
CA ARG A 295 -74.80 -30.26 92.44
C ARG A 295 -75.56 -29.88 91.17
N ASN A 296 -76.02 -28.64 91.05
CA ASN A 296 -76.74 -28.17 89.87
C ASN A 296 -75.83 -28.02 88.64
N CYS A 297 -74.58 -27.60 88.82
CA CYS A 297 -73.63 -27.46 87.71
C CYS A 297 -73.03 -28.81 87.31
N VAL A 298 -72.59 -29.64 88.25
CA VAL A 298 -71.98 -30.96 88.01
C VAL A 298 -73.00 -32.00 87.55
N PHE A 299 -74.16 -32.14 88.22
CA PHE A 299 -75.10 -33.23 87.94
C PHE A 299 -76.12 -32.89 86.86
N LEU A 300 -76.60 -31.64 86.74
CA LEU A 300 -77.59 -31.27 85.71
C LEU A 300 -76.95 -30.76 84.41
N ARG A 301 -75.77 -30.13 84.45
CA ARG A 301 -75.20 -29.44 83.28
C ARG A 301 -73.88 -30.03 82.75
N PHE A 302 -72.98 -30.45 83.65
CA PHE A 302 -71.62 -30.86 83.32
C PHE A 302 -71.56 -32.36 82.97
N LEU A 303 -71.81 -33.27 83.91
CA LEU A 303 -71.76 -34.72 83.67
C LEU A 303 -72.94 -35.29 82.83
N SER A 304 -73.87 -34.43 82.38
CA SER A 304 -75.04 -34.81 81.57
C SER A 304 -74.74 -34.82 80.06
N LYS A 305 -73.67 -34.17 79.62
CA LYS A 305 -73.26 -34.13 78.21
C LYS A 305 -72.24 -35.23 77.89
N THR A 306 -72.45 -35.97 76.81
CA THR A 306 -71.48 -36.95 76.26
C THR A 306 -70.13 -36.31 75.85
N SER A 307 -70.06 -34.97 75.71
CA SER A 307 -68.89 -34.21 75.25
C SER A 307 -67.84 -33.85 76.32
N VAL A 308 -68.11 -34.05 77.61
CA VAL A 308 -67.19 -33.60 78.68
C VAL A 308 -65.85 -34.33 78.67
N LYS A 309 -65.85 -35.60 78.26
CA LYS A 309 -64.62 -36.36 78.08
C LYS A 309 -63.71 -35.73 77.03
N ASP A 310 -64.28 -35.28 75.91
CA ASP A 310 -63.54 -34.64 74.82
C ASP A 310 -63.07 -33.23 75.19
N GLU A 311 -63.85 -32.49 76.00
CA GLU A 311 -63.47 -31.18 76.54
C GLU A 311 -62.28 -31.27 77.51
N ILE A 312 -62.19 -32.34 78.32
CA ILE A 312 -61.05 -32.57 79.22
C ILE A 312 -59.78 -33.00 78.45
N ILE A 313 -59.94 -33.80 77.39
CA ILE A 313 -58.83 -34.26 76.54
C ILE A 313 -58.24 -33.10 75.73
N ASN A 314 -59.11 -32.25 75.15
CA ASN A 314 -58.70 -31.11 74.31
C ASN A 314 -58.47 -29.82 75.11
N PHE A 315 -58.40 -29.91 76.44
CA PHE A 315 -58.17 -28.76 77.29
C PHE A 315 -56.80 -28.14 77.03
N ASP A 316 -56.80 -26.89 76.58
CA ASP A 316 -55.59 -26.12 76.36
C ASP A 316 -55.14 -25.46 77.68
N ALA A 317 -54.00 -25.93 78.18
CA ALA A 317 -53.46 -25.47 79.45
C ALA A 317 -52.93 -24.02 79.40
N HIS A 318 -52.79 -23.41 78.22
CA HIS A 318 -52.48 -21.97 78.08
C HIS A 318 -53.67 -21.05 78.44
N ARG A 319 -54.89 -21.60 78.49
CA ARG A 319 -56.09 -20.83 78.87
C ARG A 319 -56.24 -20.67 80.39
N ILE A 320 -55.42 -21.36 81.18
CA ILE A 320 -55.43 -21.23 82.64
C ILE A 320 -54.95 -19.82 83.02
N THR A 321 -55.84 -19.01 83.58
CA THR A 321 -55.46 -17.70 84.12
C THR A 321 -54.78 -17.87 85.48
N ARG A 322 -53.92 -16.92 85.84
CA ARG A 322 -53.21 -16.88 87.12
C ARG A 322 -54.13 -16.98 88.34
N GLU A 323 -55.35 -16.46 88.20
CA GLU A 323 -56.38 -16.51 89.25
C GLU A 323 -56.92 -17.92 89.47
N VAL A 324 -57.15 -18.67 88.39
CA VAL A 324 -57.61 -20.07 88.45
C VAL A 324 -56.52 -20.96 89.03
N HIS A 325 -55.27 -20.78 88.59
CA HIS A 325 -54.12 -21.53 89.13
C HIS A 325 -53.96 -21.35 90.63
N LYS A 326 -54.01 -20.10 91.14
CA LYS A 326 -53.91 -19.81 92.58
C LYS A 326 -55.04 -20.46 93.38
N LYS A 327 -56.28 -20.41 92.89
CA LYS A 327 -57.44 -21.02 93.55
C LYS A 327 -57.32 -22.55 93.60
N VAL A 328 -56.94 -23.20 92.51
CA VAL A 328 -56.77 -24.66 92.47
C VAL A 328 -55.55 -25.10 93.28
N SER A 329 -54.44 -24.36 93.23
CA SER A 329 -53.26 -24.62 94.06
C SER A 329 -53.57 -24.55 95.55
N ALA A 330 -54.37 -23.55 95.98
CA ALA A 330 -54.83 -23.45 97.36
C ALA A 330 -55.72 -24.63 97.77
N LEU A 331 -56.60 -25.11 96.88
CA LEU A 331 -57.44 -26.28 97.15
C LEU A 331 -56.64 -27.57 97.27
N VAL A 332 -55.67 -27.79 96.37
CA VAL A 332 -54.82 -29.00 96.40
C VAL A 332 -53.93 -29.00 97.66
N LYS A 333 -53.37 -27.85 98.06
CA LYS A 333 -52.58 -27.73 99.31
C LYS A 333 -53.42 -27.90 100.58
N SER A 334 -54.64 -27.37 100.60
CA SER A 334 -55.53 -27.48 101.76
C SER A 334 -56.06 -28.89 101.98
N LYS A 335 -56.12 -29.72 100.94
CA LYS A 335 -56.79 -31.04 100.96
C LYS A 335 -55.92 -32.11 100.31
N GLU A 336 -54.63 -32.12 100.62
CA GLU A 336 -53.60 -32.97 100.00
C GLU A 336 -53.95 -34.46 100.04
N ALA A 337 -54.55 -34.93 101.14
CA ALA A 337 -54.99 -36.32 101.28
C ALA A 337 -56.03 -36.75 100.22
N SER A 338 -56.86 -35.83 99.70
CA SER A 338 -57.88 -36.12 98.68
C SER A 338 -57.28 -36.31 97.28
N PHE A 339 -56.07 -35.78 97.02
CA PHE A 339 -55.42 -35.80 95.70
C PHE A 339 -54.32 -36.87 95.56
N ASP A 340 -54.03 -37.64 96.61
CA ASP A 340 -53.14 -38.82 96.52
C ASP A 340 -53.78 -39.89 95.60
N PRO A 341 -53.08 -40.36 94.55
CA PRO A 341 -53.60 -41.38 93.63
C PRO A 341 -54.12 -42.64 94.33
N LYS A 342 -53.55 -43.03 95.48
CA LYS A 342 -54.01 -44.20 96.24
C LYS A 342 -55.34 -43.96 96.94
N ASN A 343 -55.55 -42.78 97.52
CA ASN A 343 -56.80 -42.41 98.18
C ASN A 343 -57.91 -42.12 97.16
N ALA A 344 -57.59 -41.41 96.08
CA ALA A 344 -58.49 -41.16 94.96
C ALA A 344 -58.99 -42.47 94.32
N LYS A 345 -58.12 -43.47 94.13
CA LYS A 345 -58.48 -44.79 93.59
C LYS A 345 -59.37 -45.61 94.53
N ARG A 346 -59.21 -45.46 95.85
CA ARG A 346 -60.09 -46.08 96.86
C ARG A 346 -61.49 -45.48 96.84
N ALA A 347 -61.60 -44.17 96.58
CA ALA A 347 -62.88 -43.49 96.49
C ALA A 347 -63.62 -43.81 95.18
N SER A 348 -62.93 -43.84 94.03
CA SER A 348 -63.48 -44.29 92.74
C SER A 348 -62.37 -44.58 91.72
N LEU A 349 -62.62 -45.58 90.86
CA LEU A 349 -61.79 -45.88 89.68
C LEU A 349 -61.64 -44.68 88.73
N ALA A 350 -62.67 -43.83 88.62
CA ALA A 350 -62.66 -42.65 87.76
C ALA A 350 -62.06 -41.40 88.42
N ALA A 351 -61.94 -41.36 89.76
CA ALA A 351 -61.41 -40.21 90.48
C ALA A 351 -59.87 -40.12 90.41
N ALA A 352 -59.17 -41.25 90.39
CA ALA A 352 -57.70 -41.29 90.27
C ALA A 352 -57.13 -40.64 89.00
N PRO A 353 -57.60 -40.95 87.77
CA PRO A 353 -57.11 -40.29 86.56
C PRO A 353 -57.45 -38.80 86.50
N LEU A 354 -58.59 -38.39 87.06
CA LEU A 354 -58.97 -36.97 87.17
C LEU A 354 -58.07 -36.21 88.14
N ALA A 355 -57.68 -36.82 89.27
CA ALA A 355 -56.73 -36.24 90.21
C ALA A 355 -55.34 -36.06 89.57
N ALA A 356 -54.85 -37.08 88.85
CA ALA A 356 -53.59 -36.98 88.11
C ALA A 356 -53.62 -35.89 87.02
N TRP A 357 -54.74 -35.73 86.33
CA TRP A 357 -54.95 -34.67 85.34
C TRP A 357 -54.94 -33.27 85.98
N VAL A 358 -55.60 -33.07 87.11
CA VAL A 358 -55.58 -31.80 87.85
C VAL A 358 -54.14 -31.46 88.27
N THR A 359 -53.40 -32.41 88.83
CA THR A 359 -52.02 -32.22 89.27
C THR A 359 -51.07 -31.91 88.10
N ALA A 360 -51.19 -32.64 86.98
CA ALA A 360 -50.36 -32.42 85.79
C ALA A 360 -50.61 -31.05 85.14
N ASN A 361 -51.87 -30.60 85.05
CA ASN A 361 -52.19 -29.27 84.52
C ASN A 361 -51.75 -28.14 85.46
N LEU A 362 -51.78 -28.36 86.78
CA LEU A 362 -51.27 -27.40 87.76
C LEU A 362 -49.74 -27.21 87.63
N GLN A 363 -49.00 -28.30 87.48
CA GLN A 363 -47.55 -28.28 87.24
C GLN A 363 -47.19 -27.64 85.90
N TYR A 364 -47.95 -27.97 84.84
CA TYR A 364 -47.73 -27.39 83.51
C TYR A 364 -48.01 -25.88 83.49
N SER A 365 -49.08 -25.42 84.15
CA SER A 365 -49.39 -23.99 84.28
C SER A 365 -48.33 -23.21 85.06
N GLU A 366 -47.68 -23.81 86.05
CA GLU A 366 -46.57 -23.18 86.79
C GLU A 366 -45.32 -23.01 85.89
N ILE A 367 -45.05 -24.01 85.05
CA ILE A 367 -43.94 -23.97 84.10
C ILE A 367 -44.21 -23.00 82.96
N LEU A 368 -45.45 -22.93 82.45
CA LEU A 368 -45.83 -21.92 81.45
C LEU A 368 -45.62 -20.48 81.96
N GLU A 369 -45.90 -20.20 83.25
CA GLU A 369 -45.61 -18.88 83.83
C GLU A 369 -44.10 -18.57 83.83
N LYS A 370 -43.25 -19.58 84.03
CA LYS A 370 -41.78 -19.46 83.97
C LYS A 370 -41.24 -19.33 82.53
N ILE A 371 -41.86 -20.01 81.56
CA ILE A 371 -41.44 -20.05 80.16
C ILE A 371 -41.97 -18.85 79.35
N SER A 372 -43.12 -18.28 79.71
CA SER A 372 -43.74 -17.14 79.01
C SER A 372 -42.80 -15.96 78.72
N PRO A 373 -41.99 -15.46 79.67
CA PRO A 373 -41.02 -14.40 79.36
C PRO A 373 -39.92 -14.84 78.39
N LEU A 374 -39.46 -16.10 78.47
CA LEU A 374 -38.44 -16.66 77.58
C LEU A 374 -38.97 -16.84 76.15
N GLU A 375 -40.25 -17.21 76.00
CA GLU A 375 -40.91 -17.29 74.70
C GLU A 375 -41.10 -15.92 74.03
N GLN A 376 -41.44 -14.89 74.81
CA GLN A 376 -41.54 -13.52 74.31
C GLN A 376 -40.18 -13.00 73.84
N GLU A 377 -39.13 -13.20 74.64
CA GLU A 377 -37.75 -12.84 74.29
C GLU A 377 -37.30 -13.58 73.02
N LYS A 378 -37.52 -14.90 72.93
CA LYS A 378 -37.25 -15.70 71.73
C LYS A 378 -37.98 -15.16 70.50
N ASN A 379 -39.27 -14.87 70.60
CA ASN A 379 -40.06 -14.36 69.48
C ASN A 379 -39.58 -12.97 69.02
N GLN A 380 -39.12 -12.13 69.95
CA GLN A 380 -38.51 -10.84 69.63
C GLN A 380 -37.18 -11.01 68.90
N LEU A 381 -36.31 -11.92 69.35
CA LEU A 381 -35.05 -12.25 68.68
C LEU A 381 -35.27 -12.83 67.27
N VAL A 382 -36.24 -13.75 67.11
CA VAL A 382 -36.62 -14.31 65.80
C VAL A 382 -37.13 -13.23 64.84
N SER A 383 -37.89 -12.24 65.34
CA SER A 383 -38.35 -11.10 64.55
C SER A 383 -37.19 -10.20 64.11
N ASN A 384 -36.23 -9.93 65.01
CA ASN A 384 -35.03 -9.16 64.69
C ASN A 384 -34.15 -9.88 63.66
N LEU A 385 -33.99 -11.20 63.82
CA LEU A 385 -33.25 -12.04 62.89
C LEU A 385 -33.87 -12.03 61.50
N SER A 386 -35.20 -12.18 61.40
CA SER A 386 -35.90 -12.10 60.10
C SER A 386 -35.71 -10.75 59.41
N LYS A 387 -35.62 -9.65 60.18
CA LYS A 387 -35.32 -8.32 59.62
C LYS A 387 -33.87 -8.24 59.12
N ALA A 388 -32.92 -8.77 59.87
CA ALA A 388 -31.51 -8.81 59.50
C ALA A 388 -31.28 -9.68 58.26
N GLU A 389 -31.88 -10.87 58.17
CA GLU A 389 -31.84 -11.74 57.00
C GLU A 389 -32.41 -11.07 55.74
N LYS A 390 -33.55 -10.37 55.87
CA LYS A 390 -34.12 -9.58 54.75
C LYS A 390 -33.19 -8.45 54.30
N GLN A 391 -32.45 -7.84 55.21
CA GLN A 391 -31.44 -6.83 54.87
C GLN A 391 -30.23 -7.46 54.18
N ILE A 392 -29.75 -8.62 54.64
CA ILE A 392 -28.66 -9.38 54.00
C ILE A 392 -29.08 -9.79 52.57
N ASP A 393 -30.29 -10.29 52.37
CA ASP A 393 -30.79 -10.69 51.04
C ASP A 393 -30.88 -9.47 50.09
N LYS A 394 -31.39 -8.34 50.57
CA LYS A 394 -31.42 -7.07 49.80
C LYS A 394 -30.02 -6.59 49.43
N LEU A 395 -29.08 -6.60 50.38
CA LEU A 395 -27.69 -6.23 50.13
C LEU A 395 -27.02 -7.19 49.13
N SER A 396 -27.33 -8.49 49.19
CA SER A 396 -26.77 -9.49 48.27
C SER A 396 -27.24 -9.30 46.83
N LYS A 397 -28.53 -9.04 46.64
CA LYS A 397 -29.10 -8.71 45.34
C LYS A 397 -28.53 -7.40 44.81
N GLY A 398 -28.38 -6.39 45.68
CA GLY A 398 -27.71 -5.14 45.35
C GLY A 398 -26.28 -5.35 44.83
N LEU A 399 -25.46 -6.11 45.57
CA LEU A 399 -24.09 -6.45 45.20
C LEU A 399 -23.99 -7.17 43.86
N LEU A 400 -24.85 -8.17 43.60
CA LEU A 400 -24.89 -8.86 42.30
C LEU A 400 -25.14 -7.89 41.14
N THR A 401 -26.09 -6.96 41.29
CA THR A 401 -26.36 -5.95 40.24
C THR A 401 -25.21 -4.96 40.04
N VAL A 402 -24.46 -4.67 41.11
CA VAL A 402 -23.27 -3.81 41.01
C VAL A 402 -22.12 -4.56 40.35
N ASP A 403 -21.91 -5.83 40.70
CA ASP A 403 -20.89 -6.70 40.08
C ASP A 403 -21.14 -6.88 38.58
N GLU A 404 -22.39 -7.08 38.14
CA GLU A 404 -22.77 -7.13 36.73
C GLU A 404 -22.46 -5.81 35.99
N LYS A 405 -22.77 -4.66 36.61
CA LYS A 405 -22.44 -3.35 36.05
C LYS A 405 -20.94 -3.13 35.97
N VAL A 406 -20.19 -3.52 36.99
CA VAL A 406 -18.72 -3.43 37.00
C VAL A 406 -18.13 -4.32 35.92
N ALA A 407 -18.66 -5.54 35.70
CA ALA A 407 -18.22 -6.42 34.63
C ALA A 407 -18.44 -5.80 33.24
N ALA A 408 -19.63 -5.24 33.00
CA ALA A 408 -19.94 -4.56 31.74
C ALA A 408 -19.06 -3.32 31.50
N LEU A 409 -18.78 -2.53 32.55
CA LEU A 409 -17.89 -1.38 32.46
C LEU A 409 -16.43 -1.79 32.19
N LYS A 410 -15.95 -2.88 32.82
CA LYS A 410 -14.62 -3.44 32.56
C LYS A 410 -14.47 -3.90 31.11
N GLU A 411 -15.47 -4.60 30.56
CA GLU A 411 -15.44 -5.02 29.15
C GLU A 411 -15.42 -3.82 28.20
N ARG A 412 -16.24 -2.80 28.46
CA ARG A 412 -16.23 -1.54 27.69
C ARG A 412 -14.87 -0.83 27.77
N PHE A 413 -14.28 -0.76 28.96
CA PHE A 413 -12.95 -0.17 29.16
C PHE A 413 -11.88 -0.94 28.37
N GLU A 414 -11.87 -2.27 28.44
CA GLU A 414 -10.94 -3.10 27.66
C GLU A 414 -11.10 -2.88 26.15
N GLY A 415 -12.33 -2.76 25.66
CA GLY A 415 -12.62 -2.43 24.25
C GLY A 415 -12.06 -1.06 23.84
N LEU A 416 -12.36 -0.02 24.61
CA LEU A 416 -11.87 1.34 24.36
C LEU A 416 -10.34 1.42 24.43
N MET A 417 -9.71 0.72 25.38
CA MET A 417 -8.26 0.67 25.50
C MET A 417 -7.60 -0.06 24.32
N LYS A 418 -8.20 -1.15 23.82
CA LYS A 418 -7.72 -1.83 22.60
C LYS A 418 -7.80 -0.90 21.39
N GLU A 419 -8.91 -0.19 21.20
CA GLU A 419 -9.04 0.79 20.11
C GLU A 419 -8.03 1.94 20.24
N ALA A 420 -7.89 2.53 21.43
CA ALA A 420 -6.97 3.65 21.66
C ALA A 420 -5.51 3.23 21.47
N THR A 421 -5.12 2.05 21.96
CA THR A 421 -3.75 1.53 21.77
C THR A 421 -3.47 1.24 20.30
N GLN A 422 -4.41 0.66 19.55
CA GLN A 422 -4.26 0.43 18.12
C GLN A 422 -4.10 1.76 17.35
N ILE A 423 -4.97 2.75 17.62
CA ILE A 423 -4.87 4.09 17.01
C ILE A 423 -3.52 4.74 17.35
N LYS A 424 -3.03 4.59 18.59
CA LYS A 424 -1.74 5.13 19.01
C LYS A 424 -0.57 4.52 18.25
N ILE A 425 -0.54 3.19 18.09
CA ILE A 425 0.49 2.49 17.32
C ILE A 425 0.49 2.94 15.86
N ASP A 426 -0.70 3.03 15.26
CA ASP A 426 -0.83 3.43 13.85
C ASP A 426 -0.45 4.90 13.65
N LEU A 427 -0.80 5.77 14.60
CA LEU A 427 -0.40 7.18 14.60
C LEU A 427 1.12 7.33 14.72
N GLU A 428 1.78 6.56 15.60
CA GLU A 428 3.23 6.63 15.77
C GLU A 428 3.97 6.17 14.51
N LYS A 429 3.50 5.10 13.86
CA LYS A 429 4.00 4.67 12.55
C LYS A 429 3.83 5.78 11.50
N GLU A 430 2.62 6.36 11.39
CA GLU A 430 2.34 7.45 10.44
C GLU A 430 3.22 8.67 10.71
N GLN A 431 3.40 9.06 11.98
CA GLN A 431 4.23 10.19 12.39
C GLN A 431 5.70 9.96 12.02
N ASN A 432 6.21 8.74 12.19
CA ASN A 432 7.57 8.39 11.79
C ASN A 432 7.75 8.47 10.28
N THR A 433 6.81 7.95 9.49
CA THR A 433 6.83 8.14 8.03
C THR A 433 6.74 9.61 7.61
N ILE A 434 5.90 10.41 8.28
CA ILE A 434 5.79 11.86 8.01
C ILE A 434 7.11 12.57 8.32
N LYS A 435 7.80 12.21 9.41
CA LYS A 435 9.11 12.78 9.74
C LYS A 435 10.14 12.45 8.66
N VAL A 436 10.25 11.19 8.24
CA VAL A 436 11.19 10.77 7.19
C VAL A 436 10.88 11.48 5.87
N ALA A 437 9.62 11.44 5.44
CA ALA A 437 9.19 12.08 4.19
C ALA A 437 9.34 13.61 4.23
N GLY A 438 9.03 14.25 5.36
CA GLY A 438 9.24 15.68 5.58
C GLY A 438 10.71 16.06 5.46
N THR A 439 11.61 15.35 6.17
CA THR A 439 13.05 15.62 6.07
C THR A 439 13.60 15.44 4.66
N LEU A 440 13.08 14.47 3.88
CA LEU A 440 13.46 14.28 2.49
C LEU A 440 12.98 15.43 1.60
N VAL A 441 11.72 15.85 1.76
CA VAL A 441 11.14 16.99 1.04
C VAL A 441 11.89 18.28 1.35
N ASP A 442 12.28 18.49 2.60
CA ASP A 442 13.03 19.67 3.02
C ASP A 442 14.43 19.69 2.42
N ARG A 443 15.13 18.54 2.42
CA ARG A 443 16.45 18.42 1.75
C ARG A 443 16.37 18.68 0.24
N LEU A 444 15.29 18.25 -0.40
CA LEU A 444 15.07 18.42 -1.83
C LEU A 444 14.43 19.77 -2.19
N ALA A 445 14.12 20.63 -1.21
CA ALA A 445 13.46 21.91 -1.48
C ALA A 445 14.35 22.89 -2.28
N GLY A 446 15.65 22.92 -2.00
CA GLY A 446 16.60 23.72 -2.78
C GLY A 446 16.75 23.20 -4.21
N GLU A 447 16.86 21.87 -4.37
CA GLU A 447 16.92 21.21 -5.67
C GLU A 447 15.66 21.44 -6.49
N TYR A 448 14.48 21.39 -5.86
CA TYR A 448 13.21 21.70 -6.50
C TYR A 448 13.21 23.10 -7.12
N SER A 449 13.61 24.12 -6.35
CA SER A 449 13.68 25.50 -6.84
C SER A 449 14.69 25.63 -7.99
N ARG A 450 15.84 24.95 -7.87
CA ARG A 450 16.87 24.91 -8.92
C ARG A 450 16.34 24.30 -10.22
N TRP A 451 15.72 23.13 -10.14
CA TRP A 451 15.15 22.44 -11.30
C TRP A 451 14.01 23.24 -11.94
N GLN A 452 13.24 23.98 -11.14
CA GLN A 452 12.18 24.82 -11.66
C GLN A 452 12.74 26.01 -12.47
N VAL A 453 13.77 26.68 -11.97
CA VAL A 453 14.49 27.73 -12.71
C VAL A 453 15.16 27.16 -13.97
N GLN A 454 15.79 25.99 -13.87
CA GLN A 454 16.40 25.32 -15.04
C GLN A 454 15.35 24.93 -16.09
N MET A 455 14.20 24.42 -15.67
CA MET A 455 13.11 24.05 -16.58
C MET A 455 12.56 25.29 -17.31
N GLU A 456 12.41 26.42 -16.61
CA GLU A 456 11.96 27.67 -17.21
C GLU A 456 12.99 28.23 -18.19
N SER A 457 14.28 28.26 -17.82
CA SER A 457 15.38 28.67 -18.70
C SER A 457 15.47 27.78 -19.95
N LEU A 458 15.43 26.45 -19.79
CA LEU A 458 15.45 25.52 -20.93
C LEU A 458 14.21 25.64 -21.82
N SER A 459 13.05 25.97 -21.26
CA SER A 459 11.85 26.23 -22.06
C SER A 459 12.00 27.50 -22.89
N GLN A 460 12.55 28.57 -22.31
CA GLN A 460 12.84 29.81 -23.03
C GLN A 460 13.92 29.63 -24.10
N GLU A 461 14.92 28.79 -23.83
CA GLU A 461 15.92 28.41 -24.84
C GLU A 461 15.30 27.60 -25.96
N MET A 462 14.41 26.66 -25.64
CA MET A 462 13.68 25.83 -26.62
C MET A 462 12.90 26.68 -27.63
N ASP A 463 12.22 27.74 -27.16
CA ASP A 463 11.48 28.66 -28.03
C ASP A 463 12.41 29.42 -29.01
N ASN A 464 13.69 29.56 -28.67
CA ASN A 464 14.68 30.25 -29.48
C ASN A 464 15.59 29.30 -30.29
N VAL A 465 15.43 27.97 -30.16
CA VAL A 465 16.28 26.97 -30.83
C VAL A 465 16.33 27.16 -32.34
N ASP A 466 15.22 27.54 -32.98
CA ASP A 466 15.18 27.73 -34.44
C ASP A 466 16.12 28.85 -34.90
N LYS A 467 16.10 29.98 -34.19
CA LYS A 467 16.98 31.14 -34.47
C LYS A 467 18.44 30.78 -34.22
N CYS A 468 18.73 30.17 -33.07
CA CYS A 468 20.06 29.70 -32.71
C CYS A 468 20.60 28.69 -33.73
N SER A 469 19.75 27.79 -34.21
CA SER A 469 20.10 26.78 -35.21
C SER A 469 20.43 27.40 -36.56
N ILE A 470 19.70 28.43 -37.00
CA ILE A 470 19.98 29.14 -38.26
C ILE A 470 21.34 29.84 -38.19
N ILE A 471 21.61 30.60 -37.11
CA ILE A 471 22.88 31.31 -36.92
C ILE A 471 24.05 30.31 -36.89
N THR A 472 23.87 29.22 -36.13
CA THR A 472 24.87 28.16 -36.01
C THR A 472 25.10 27.44 -37.34
N ALA A 473 24.05 27.12 -38.09
CA ALA A 473 24.18 26.47 -39.39
C ALA A 473 24.87 27.39 -40.40
N ALA A 474 24.57 28.69 -40.40
CA ALA A 474 25.26 29.68 -41.21
C ALA A 474 26.75 29.78 -40.83
N PHE A 475 27.05 29.75 -39.54
CA PHE A 475 28.42 29.75 -39.03
C PHE A 475 29.20 28.51 -39.49
N VAL A 476 28.67 27.31 -39.27
CA VAL A 476 29.33 26.06 -39.67
C VAL A 476 29.51 25.96 -41.20
N THR A 477 28.53 26.43 -41.98
CA THR A 477 28.55 26.28 -43.44
C THR A 477 29.45 27.29 -44.14
N TYR A 478 29.42 28.57 -43.73
CA TYR A 478 30.08 29.65 -44.48
C TYR A 478 31.33 30.20 -43.81
N LEU A 479 31.41 30.16 -42.47
CA LEU A 479 32.46 30.85 -41.72
C LEU A 479 33.67 29.96 -41.40
N GLY A 480 33.64 28.67 -41.75
CA GLY A 480 34.74 27.73 -41.51
C GLY A 480 36.08 28.16 -42.11
N GLY A 481 36.10 28.73 -43.31
CA GLY A 481 37.34 29.19 -43.98
C GLY A 481 37.71 30.65 -43.72
N SER A 482 36.90 31.39 -42.96
CA SER A 482 37.08 32.84 -42.75
C SER A 482 37.98 33.15 -41.56
N SER A 483 38.60 34.33 -41.57
CA SER A 483 39.39 34.83 -40.43
C SER A 483 38.50 35.12 -39.21
N GLU A 484 39.07 35.01 -38.01
CA GLU A 484 38.39 35.28 -36.73
C GLU A 484 37.71 36.67 -36.69
N LYS A 485 38.35 37.69 -37.28
CA LYS A 485 37.80 39.05 -37.38
C LYS A 485 36.51 39.07 -38.21
N THR A 486 36.52 38.40 -39.36
CA THR A 486 35.34 38.29 -40.23
C THR A 486 34.23 37.48 -39.55
N ARG A 487 34.59 36.41 -38.83
CA ARG A 487 33.62 35.60 -38.05
C ARG A 487 32.89 36.44 -37.01
N THR A 488 33.65 37.19 -36.20
CA THR A 488 33.09 38.04 -35.14
C THR A 488 32.24 39.19 -35.70
N GLU A 489 32.64 39.79 -36.81
CA GLU A 489 31.85 40.83 -37.49
C GLU A 489 30.51 40.29 -38.02
N VAL A 490 30.54 39.16 -38.74
CA VAL A 490 29.34 38.53 -39.30
C VAL A 490 28.42 38.02 -38.18
N LEU A 491 28.97 37.39 -37.14
CA LEU A 491 28.17 36.95 -35.99
C LEU A 491 27.50 38.13 -35.29
N ARG A 492 28.20 39.24 -35.08
CA ARG A 492 27.62 40.45 -34.48
C ARG A 492 26.46 40.99 -35.33
N SER A 493 26.62 41.02 -36.65
CA SER A 493 25.56 41.44 -37.57
C SER A 493 24.35 40.49 -37.52
N LEU A 494 24.58 39.18 -37.51
CA LEU A 494 23.52 38.17 -37.41
C LEU A 494 22.78 38.23 -36.06
N GLN A 495 23.49 38.48 -34.95
CA GLN A 495 22.92 38.66 -33.61
C GLN A 495 22.04 39.92 -33.53
N GLN A 496 22.50 41.03 -34.10
CA GLN A 496 21.72 42.28 -34.17
C GLN A 496 20.41 42.09 -34.94
N ASN A 497 20.46 41.40 -36.08
CA ASN A 497 19.29 41.15 -36.92
C ASN A 497 18.29 40.14 -36.32
N SER A 498 18.75 39.27 -35.43
CA SER A 498 17.94 38.20 -34.82
C SER A 498 17.42 38.53 -33.41
N SER A 499 17.69 39.75 -32.92
CA SER A 499 17.36 40.21 -31.57
C SER A 499 17.84 39.26 -30.45
N MET A 500 18.98 38.59 -30.66
CA MET A 500 19.59 37.68 -29.68
C MET A 500 20.92 38.26 -29.23
N HIS A 501 20.93 38.79 -28.00
CA HIS A 501 22.14 39.28 -27.36
C HIS A 501 22.86 38.11 -26.66
N GLU A 502 24.19 38.06 -26.74
CA GLU A 502 25.06 37.09 -26.05
C GLU A 502 25.05 35.62 -26.54
N PHE A 503 24.44 35.31 -27.69
CA PHE A 503 24.46 33.95 -28.22
C PHE A 503 25.82 33.53 -28.81
N SER A 504 26.41 32.43 -28.32
CA SER A 504 27.61 31.82 -28.91
C SER A 504 27.29 30.50 -29.62
N PRO A 505 27.60 30.35 -30.92
CA PRO A 505 27.45 29.08 -31.64
C PRO A 505 28.25 27.93 -31.02
N VAL A 506 29.38 28.24 -30.38
CA VAL A 506 30.26 27.25 -29.74
C VAL A 506 29.57 26.63 -28.52
N THR A 507 29.06 27.46 -27.61
CA THR A 507 28.36 27.00 -26.40
C THR A 507 27.07 26.27 -26.75
N PHE A 508 26.41 26.64 -27.84
CA PHE A 508 25.21 25.96 -28.33
C PHE A 508 25.51 24.56 -28.90
N CYS A 509 26.64 24.39 -29.58
CA CYS A 509 27.00 23.12 -30.21
C CYS A 509 27.68 22.12 -29.27
N ALA A 510 28.51 22.63 -28.35
CA ALA A 510 29.43 21.81 -27.57
C ALA A 510 29.35 22.17 -26.09
N MET A 511 29.16 21.15 -25.25
CA MET A 511 29.16 21.30 -23.80
C MET A 511 30.58 21.59 -23.29
N GLU A 512 30.69 22.26 -22.15
CA GLU A 512 32.00 22.52 -21.51
C GLU A 512 32.77 21.23 -21.22
N THR A 513 32.06 20.14 -20.91
CA THR A 513 32.63 18.80 -20.72
C THR A 513 33.27 18.25 -21.99
N GLU A 514 32.64 18.44 -23.16
CA GLU A 514 33.18 18.05 -24.46
C GLU A 514 34.40 18.90 -24.82
N GLN A 515 34.34 20.20 -24.57
CA GLN A 515 35.48 21.11 -24.79
C GLN A 515 36.67 20.73 -23.89
N LEU A 516 36.42 20.35 -22.64
CA LEU A 516 37.45 19.86 -21.73
C LEU A 516 38.02 18.52 -22.19
N ASN A 517 37.16 17.64 -22.71
CA ASN A 517 37.61 16.39 -23.31
C ASN A 517 38.53 16.64 -24.52
N TRP A 518 38.21 17.61 -25.38
CA TRP A 518 39.09 17.95 -26.50
C TRP A 518 40.46 18.48 -26.04
N LYS A 519 40.48 19.31 -24.99
CA LYS A 519 41.72 19.80 -24.38
C LYS A 519 42.57 18.65 -23.83
N ASN A 520 41.95 17.66 -23.18
CA ASN A 520 42.65 16.48 -22.67
C ASN A 520 43.30 15.65 -23.80
N HIS A 521 42.71 15.66 -24.99
CA HIS A 521 43.24 14.95 -26.16
C HIS A 521 44.24 15.78 -26.99
N GLY A 522 44.65 16.95 -26.48
CA GLY A 522 45.72 17.77 -27.07
C GLY A 522 45.23 18.91 -27.97
N LEU A 523 43.94 19.23 -27.97
CA LEU A 523 43.45 20.44 -28.65
C LEU A 523 43.99 21.70 -27.94
N PRO A 524 44.54 22.68 -28.68
CA PRO A 524 44.95 23.94 -28.08
C PRO A 524 43.74 24.70 -27.50
N ALA A 525 43.96 25.46 -26.43
CA ALA A 525 42.89 26.10 -25.64
C ALA A 525 42.40 27.45 -26.21
N ASP A 526 42.87 27.86 -27.38
CA ASP A 526 42.46 29.09 -28.05
C ASP A 526 41.05 29.01 -28.62
N SER A 527 40.38 30.16 -28.74
CA SER A 527 39.00 30.26 -29.25
C SER A 527 38.88 29.72 -30.66
N LEU A 528 39.88 29.98 -31.51
CA LEU A 528 39.87 29.58 -32.92
C LEU A 528 39.92 28.05 -33.07
N SER A 529 40.78 27.36 -32.31
CA SER A 529 40.83 25.88 -32.30
C SER A 529 39.50 25.27 -31.85
N VAL A 530 38.85 25.84 -30.83
CA VAL A 530 37.54 25.35 -30.35
C VAL A 530 36.47 25.58 -31.41
N GLU A 531 36.40 26.76 -32.01
CA GLU A 531 35.47 27.06 -33.11
C GLU A 531 35.66 26.12 -34.30
N ASN A 532 36.90 25.92 -34.74
CA ASN A 532 37.23 25.04 -35.86
C ASN A 532 36.83 23.59 -35.56
N THR A 533 37.01 23.15 -34.31
CA THR A 533 36.59 21.82 -33.85
C THR A 533 35.07 21.66 -33.92
N VAL A 534 34.32 22.68 -33.49
CA VAL A 534 32.85 22.71 -33.61
C VAL A 534 32.41 22.66 -35.08
N VAL A 535 33.06 23.40 -35.96
CA VAL A 535 32.76 23.38 -37.40
C VAL A 535 33.05 22.00 -37.99
N MET A 536 34.19 21.40 -37.63
CA MET A 536 34.61 20.08 -38.11
C MET A 536 33.58 19.00 -37.77
N PHE A 537 33.16 18.88 -36.50
CA PHE A 537 32.22 17.84 -36.08
C PHE A 537 30.78 18.05 -36.56
N ASN A 538 30.36 19.29 -36.79
CA ASN A 538 29.00 19.60 -37.24
C ASN A 538 28.87 19.68 -38.76
N SER A 539 29.98 19.65 -39.51
CA SER A 539 29.96 19.65 -40.98
C SER A 539 29.39 18.34 -41.55
N THR A 540 28.68 18.43 -42.67
CA THR A 540 28.12 17.26 -43.38
C THR A 540 29.04 16.72 -44.48
N GLN A 541 29.91 17.60 -44.98
CA GLN A 541 30.95 17.32 -45.96
C GLN A 541 32.24 16.93 -45.24
N THR A 542 33.14 16.26 -45.95
CA THR A 542 34.47 15.94 -45.39
C THR A 542 35.22 17.24 -45.14
N PRO A 543 35.64 17.53 -43.89
CA PRO A 543 36.34 18.76 -43.57
C PRO A 543 37.76 18.73 -44.11
N LEU A 544 38.19 19.83 -44.74
CA LEU A 544 39.59 20.08 -45.09
C LEU A 544 40.22 20.92 -43.99
N VAL A 545 41.24 20.36 -43.34
CA VAL A 545 41.95 21.04 -42.25
C VAL A 545 43.28 21.57 -42.78
N ILE A 546 43.47 22.89 -42.65
CA ILE A 546 44.76 23.53 -42.96
C ILE A 546 45.49 23.71 -41.62
N ASP A 547 46.39 22.78 -41.30
CA ASP A 547 47.15 22.81 -40.05
C ASP A 547 48.66 22.85 -40.31
N PRO A 548 49.30 24.04 -40.24
CA PRO A 548 50.76 24.13 -40.38
C PRO A 548 51.51 23.53 -39.18
N THR A 549 50.83 23.23 -38.07
CA THR A 549 51.47 22.70 -36.85
C THR A 549 51.43 21.19 -36.73
N GLY A 550 50.61 20.49 -37.54
CA GLY A 550 50.44 19.04 -37.53
C GLY A 550 49.83 18.46 -36.25
N ARG A 551 49.27 19.30 -35.36
CA ARG A 551 48.70 18.87 -34.07
C ARG A 551 47.30 18.29 -34.21
N VAL A 552 46.53 18.76 -35.19
CA VAL A 552 45.12 18.36 -35.35
C VAL A 552 45.01 16.89 -35.78
N ALA A 553 45.92 16.39 -36.62
CA ALA A 553 45.94 14.99 -37.03
C ALA A 553 46.13 14.05 -35.83
N VAL A 554 47.05 14.40 -34.92
CA VAL A 554 47.31 13.64 -33.68
C VAL A 554 46.12 13.74 -32.72
N PHE A 555 45.56 14.94 -32.56
CA PHE A 555 44.35 15.15 -31.76
C PHE A 555 43.18 14.28 -32.25
N LEU A 556 42.90 14.27 -33.55
CA LEU A 556 41.83 13.48 -34.14
C LEU A 556 42.06 11.98 -33.98
N HIS A 557 43.30 11.52 -34.15
CA HIS A 557 43.65 10.12 -33.96
C HIS A 557 43.47 9.68 -32.50
N SER A 558 43.85 10.55 -31.55
CA SER A 558 43.68 10.33 -30.11
C SER A 558 42.21 10.31 -29.69
N LEU A 559 41.39 11.21 -30.25
CA LEU A 559 39.99 11.35 -29.89
C LEU A 559 39.08 10.24 -30.46
N ILE A 560 39.43 9.71 -31.64
CA ILE A 560 38.60 8.71 -32.35
C ILE A 560 39.24 7.33 -32.21
N GLU A 561 38.65 6.47 -31.38
CA GLU A 561 39.15 5.11 -31.09
C GLU A 561 39.33 4.21 -32.32
N LYS A 562 38.47 4.37 -33.34
CA LYS A 562 38.52 3.61 -34.60
C LYS A 562 39.06 4.44 -35.77
N SER A 563 40.17 5.13 -35.54
CA SER A 563 40.80 5.95 -36.57
C SER A 563 42.10 5.34 -37.10
N GLU A 564 42.36 5.59 -38.38
CA GLU A 564 43.63 5.26 -39.04
C GLU A 564 44.23 6.52 -39.64
N LEU A 565 45.47 6.84 -39.22
CA LEU A 565 46.25 7.95 -39.74
C LEU A 565 47.10 7.46 -40.92
N LEU A 566 46.84 7.99 -42.10
CA LEU A 566 47.51 7.65 -43.35
C LEU A 566 48.22 8.89 -43.92
N ARG A 567 49.31 8.69 -44.66
CA ARG A 567 49.99 9.78 -45.40
C ARG A 567 49.59 9.75 -46.87
N ALA A 568 49.40 10.91 -47.48
CA ALA A 568 49.00 11.01 -48.89
C ALA A 568 50.01 10.34 -49.85
N ALA A 569 51.31 10.37 -49.53
CA ALA A 569 52.38 9.80 -50.36
C ALA A 569 52.54 8.27 -50.23
N GLN A 570 51.74 7.59 -49.40
CA GLN A 570 51.89 6.15 -49.16
C GLN A 570 51.35 5.32 -50.34
N ASN A 571 52.14 4.35 -50.83
CA ASN A 571 51.76 3.48 -51.96
C ASN A 571 50.47 2.66 -51.69
N ASP A 572 50.24 2.27 -50.44
CA ASP A 572 49.08 1.46 -50.04
C ASP A 572 47.85 2.28 -49.64
N LEU A 573 47.86 3.60 -49.85
CA LEU A 573 46.79 4.53 -49.42
C LEU A 573 45.41 4.05 -49.88
N PHE A 574 45.24 3.73 -51.16
CA PHE A 574 43.96 3.30 -51.70
C PHE A 574 43.49 1.98 -51.10
N THR A 575 44.38 1.02 -50.93
CA THR A 575 44.07 -0.27 -50.29
C THR A 575 43.58 -0.07 -48.85
N GLN A 576 44.23 0.81 -48.08
CA GLN A 576 43.80 1.13 -46.72
C GLN A 576 42.46 1.89 -46.70
N ILE A 577 42.24 2.80 -47.66
CA ILE A 577 40.94 3.47 -47.81
C ILE A 577 39.83 2.45 -48.11
N GLU A 578 40.07 1.47 -48.98
CA GLU A 578 39.11 0.41 -49.24
C GLU A 578 38.78 -0.40 -47.99
N PHE A 579 39.80 -0.76 -47.20
CA PHE A 579 39.60 -1.47 -45.94
C PHE A 579 38.84 -0.60 -44.93
N GLY A 580 39.20 0.67 -44.78
CA GLY A 580 38.50 1.57 -43.87
C GLY A 580 37.03 1.74 -44.24
N ILE A 581 36.70 1.82 -45.54
CA ILE A 581 35.31 1.85 -46.02
C ILE A 581 34.56 0.56 -45.71
N ARG A 582 35.19 -0.62 -45.90
CA ARG A 582 34.58 -1.93 -45.59
C ARG A 582 34.34 -2.15 -44.10
N PHE A 583 35.29 -1.74 -43.27
CA PHE A 583 35.27 -1.96 -41.82
C PHE A 583 34.63 -0.80 -41.05
N GLY A 584 34.27 0.29 -41.71
CA GLY A 584 33.69 1.48 -41.08
C GLY A 584 34.68 2.19 -40.15
N LYS A 585 35.96 2.26 -40.52
CA LYS A 585 36.99 3.01 -39.80
C LYS A 585 37.02 4.46 -40.28
N THR A 586 37.32 5.39 -39.38
CA THR A 586 37.54 6.80 -39.73
C THR A 586 38.96 6.96 -40.27
N ILE A 587 39.10 7.38 -41.52
CA ILE A 587 40.41 7.59 -42.14
C ILE A 587 40.79 9.06 -42.04
N ILE A 588 42.00 9.33 -41.56
CA ILE A 588 42.61 10.66 -41.51
C ILE A 588 43.79 10.62 -42.47
N VAL A 589 43.79 11.49 -43.48
CA VAL A 589 44.89 11.58 -44.44
C VAL A 589 45.67 12.86 -44.17
N ASP A 590 46.95 12.70 -43.88
CA ASP A 590 47.90 13.77 -43.62
C ASP A 590 48.79 14.06 -44.85
N ASP A 591 49.41 15.24 -44.88
CA ASP A 591 50.29 15.72 -45.95
C ASP A 591 49.64 15.75 -47.36
N VAL A 592 48.37 16.15 -47.45
CA VAL A 592 47.66 16.26 -48.74
C VAL A 592 48.07 17.54 -49.47
N THR A 593 48.75 17.40 -50.61
CA THR A 593 49.10 18.52 -51.51
C THR A 593 48.02 18.77 -52.56
N GLU A 594 47.52 17.71 -53.18
CA GLU A 594 46.46 17.73 -54.19
C GLU A 594 45.44 16.64 -53.91
N VAL A 595 44.17 16.92 -54.20
CA VAL A 595 43.10 15.94 -54.03
C VAL A 595 43.06 15.03 -55.26
N ASP A 596 43.30 13.73 -55.05
CA ASP A 596 43.18 12.75 -56.12
C ASP A 596 41.73 12.67 -56.63
N ALA A 597 41.57 12.77 -57.94
CA ALA A 597 40.29 12.78 -58.63
C ALA A 597 39.48 11.48 -58.42
N SER A 598 40.14 10.36 -58.09
CA SER A 598 39.49 9.09 -57.74
C SER A 598 38.71 9.12 -56.41
N LEU A 599 39.01 10.07 -55.51
CA LEU A 599 38.30 10.25 -54.24
C LEU A 599 37.03 11.11 -54.36
N VAL A 600 36.86 11.83 -55.47
CA VAL A 600 35.71 12.73 -55.69
C VAL A 600 34.35 12.01 -55.58
N PRO A 601 34.15 10.80 -56.14
CA PRO A 601 32.90 10.05 -55.96
C PRO A 601 32.61 9.70 -54.49
N ILE A 602 33.67 9.46 -53.70
CA ILE A 602 33.56 9.16 -52.27
C ILE A 602 33.12 10.41 -51.50
N PHE A 603 33.76 11.57 -51.75
CA PHE A 603 33.38 12.83 -51.10
C PHE A 603 31.95 13.28 -51.44
N ARG A 604 31.51 13.02 -52.68
CA ARG A 604 30.13 13.31 -53.13
C ARG A 604 29.11 12.30 -52.61
N LYS A 605 29.54 11.21 -51.98
CA LYS A 605 28.68 10.11 -51.52
C LYS A 605 27.83 9.55 -52.68
N GLU A 606 28.46 9.32 -53.82
CA GLU A 606 27.82 8.65 -54.95
C GLU A 606 27.61 7.16 -54.63
N LEU A 607 26.47 6.86 -54.01
CA LEU A 607 26.11 5.53 -53.54
C LEU A 607 25.05 4.92 -54.45
N SER A 608 25.30 3.70 -54.90
CA SER A 608 24.34 2.86 -55.61
C SER A 608 23.69 1.87 -54.64
N SER A 609 22.37 1.66 -54.75
CA SER A 609 21.68 0.66 -53.93
C SER A 609 21.84 -0.73 -54.54
N GLN A 610 22.36 -1.67 -53.76
CA GLN A 610 22.36 -3.10 -54.04
C GLN A 610 21.56 -3.82 -52.94
N GLY A 611 20.24 -3.91 -53.14
CA GLY A 611 19.32 -4.42 -52.13
C GLY A 611 19.34 -3.54 -50.87
N PRO A 612 19.54 -4.08 -49.66
CA PRO A 612 19.61 -3.29 -48.42
C PRO A 612 20.95 -2.54 -48.24
N ARG A 613 21.96 -2.84 -49.07
CA ARG A 613 23.31 -2.26 -48.94
C ARG A 613 23.50 -1.11 -49.92
N GLN A 614 24.31 -0.13 -49.52
CA GLN A 614 24.77 0.95 -50.38
C GLN A 614 26.22 0.68 -50.79
N VAL A 615 26.53 0.84 -52.07
CA VAL A 615 27.82 0.50 -52.70
C VAL A 615 28.32 1.71 -53.48
N GLY A 616 29.55 2.13 -53.24
CA GLY A 616 30.20 3.21 -54.00
C GLY A 616 30.70 2.78 -55.38
N THR A 617 31.17 3.73 -56.20
CA THR A 617 31.64 3.53 -57.59
C THR A 617 32.85 2.58 -57.72
N VAL A 618 33.63 2.45 -56.64
CA VAL A 618 34.52 1.30 -56.39
C VAL A 618 33.66 0.27 -55.66
N THR A 619 33.42 -0.89 -56.25
CA THR A 619 32.45 -1.91 -55.78
C THR A 619 32.79 -2.41 -54.37
N ILE A 620 32.43 -1.62 -53.37
CA ILE A 620 32.76 -1.82 -51.97
C ILE A 620 31.48 -1.58 -51.18
N PRO A 621 30.96 -2.59 -50.45
CA PRO A 621 29.81 -2.40 -49.59
C PRO A 621 30.19 -1.43 -48.47
N GLN A 622 29.46 -0.33 -48.35
CA GLN A 622 29.60 0.57 -47.20
C GLN A 622 28.82 0.01 -46.00
N HIS A 623 29.44 0.09 -44.83
CA HIS A 623 28.79 -0.16 -43.55
C HIS A 623 28.07 1.13 -43.08
N ARG A 624 26.89 0.98 -42.47
CA ARG A 624 26.11 2.10 -41.91
C ARG A 624 26.82 2.77 -40.75
#